data_AF-A0A7Y8JY60-F1
#
_entry.id   AF-A0A7Y8JY60-F1
#
_cell.length_a   1.000
_cell.length_b   1.000
_cell.length_c   1.000
_cell.angle_alpha   90.00
_cell.angle_beta   90.00
_cell.angle_gamma   90.00
#
_symmetry.space_group_name_H-M   'P 1'
#
loop_
_entity.id
_entity.type
_entity.pdbx_description
1 polymer ?
#
loop_
_entity_poly.entity_id
_entity_poly.type
_entity_poly.pdbx_seq_one_letter_code
_entity_poly.pdbx_strand_id
1 'polypeptide(L)'
;MIFLIFLIACGAAASTGLIFKPGQWYESLVKPSFTPPNWLFPVAWTVIYLLLAWAGYRLTMIPGSQLALGLWAAQIALNTLWTPVFFGAHHIVAGMVVIVLLWLVVAALVVMALRLDLITGLILFPYLAWLSVAVALNFSILRSNR
;
A
#
# COMPACT_ATOMS: atom_id res chain seq x y z
N MET A 1 -0.24 20.54 -12.29
CA MET A 1 1.13 20.41 -11.78
C MET A 1 1.20 19.61 -10.48
N ILE A 2 0.34 19.89 -9.49
CA ILE A 2 0.34 19.21 -8.18
C ILE A 2 0.06 17.69 -8.28
N PHE A 3 -0.86 17.24 -9.13
CA PHE A 3 -1.11 15.80 -9.36
C PHE A 3 0.16 15.01 -9.73
N LEU A 4 1.05 15.60 -10.53
CA LEU A 4 2.28 14.94 -10.96
C LEU A 4 3.22 14.65 -9.79
N ILE A 5 3.23 15.48 -8.74
CA ILE A 5 4.03 15.25 -7.54
C ILE A 5 3.58 13.95 -6.85
N PHE A 6 2.27 13.80 -6.66
CA PHE A 6 1.70 12.59 -6.05
C PHE A 6 1.89 11.36 -6.96
N LEU A 7 1.76 11.53 -8.28
CA LEU A 7 2.00 10.45 -9.24
C LEU A 7 3.47 10.01 -9.24
N ILE A 8 4.42 10.94 -9.20
CA ILE A 8 5.86 10.65 -9.12
C ILE A 8 6.19 9.94 -7.80
N ALA A 9 5.63 10.38 -6.68
CA ALA A 9 5.79 9.70 -5.39
C ALA A 9 5.24 8.26 -5.43
N CYS A 10 4.10 8.04 -6.08
CA CYS A 10 3.59 6.68 -6.32
C CYS A 10 4.47 5.88 -7.30
N GLY A 11 5.05 6.53 -8.30
CA GLY A 11 6.01 5.90 -9.22
C GLY A 11 7.29 5.45 -8.52
N ALA A 12 7.77 6.23 -7.54
CA ALA A 12 8.89 5.84 -6.69
C ALA A 12 8.55 4.58 -5.87
N ALA A 13 7.37 4.52 -5.27
CA ALA A 13 6.88 3.32 -4.58
C ALA A 13 6.78 2.12 -5.53
N ALA A 14 6.18 2.31 -6.71
CA ALA A 14 6.05 1.27 -7.74
C ALA A 14 7.40 0.72 -8.19
N SER A 15 8.44 1.56 -8.26
CA SER A 15 9.78 1.13 -8.68
C SER A 15 10.39 0.10 -7.74
N THR A 16 10.06 0.14 -6.44
CA THR A 16 10.52 -0.89 -5.49
C THR A 16 9.98 -2.28 -5.84
N GLY A 17 8.74 -2.39 -6.32
CA GLY A 17 8.15 -3.66 -6.78
C GLY A 17 8.79 -4.20 -8.05
N LEU A 18 9.39 -3.32 -8.87
CA LEU A 18 10.15 -3.73 -10.06
C LEU A 18 11.56 -4.21 -9.71
N ILE A 19 12.17 -3.64 -8.67
CA ILE A 19 13.52 -3.98 -8.20
C ILE A 19 13.49 -5.25 -7.35
N PHE A 20 12.61 -5.32 -6.36
CA PHE A 20 12.50 -6.41 -5.39
C PHE A 20 11.39 -7.38 -5.82
N LYS A 21 11.65 -8.11 -6.91
CA LYS A 21 10.69 -9.07 -7.46
C LYS A 21 10.55 -10.31 -6.56
N PRO A 22 9.38 -10.96 -6.56
CA PRO A 22 9.26 -12.32 -6.03
C PRO A 22 10.23 -13.23 -6.78
N GLY A 23 11.15 -13.87 -6.05
CA GLY A 23 12.12 -14.83 -6.60
C GLY A 23 11.94 -16.22 -6.02
N GLN A 24 12.96 -17.08 -6.18
CA GLN A 24 12.96 -18.46 -5.68
C GLN A 24 12.63 -18.56 -4.19
N TRP A 25 13.09 -17.58 -3.39
CA TRP A 25 12.74 -17.51 -1.97
C TRP A 25 11.24 -17.40 -1.74
N TYR A 26 10.54 -16.51 -2.45
CA TYR A 26 9.10 -16.38 -2.30
C TYR A 26 8.37 -17.63 -2.80
N GLU A 27 8.87 -18.26 -3.86
CA GLU A 27 8.32 -19.50 -4.41
C GLU A 27 8.41 -20.67 -3.42
N SER A 28 9.49 -20.78 -2.65
CA SER A 28 9.69 -21.86 -1.67
C SER A 28 8.82 -21.74 -0.41
N LEU A 29 8.23 -20.57 -0.13
CA LEU A 29 7.35 -20.37 1.03
C LEU A 29 6.03 -21.13 0.88
N VAL A 30 5.55 -21.70 2.00
CA VAL A 30 4.20 -22.23 2.12
C VAL A 30 3.21 -21.06 2.13
N LYS A 31 2.40 -20.97 1.08
CA LYS A 31 1.44 -19.88 0.82
C LYS A 31 0.00 -20.38 1.07
N PRO A 32 -0.91 -19.54 1.58
CA PRO A 32 -2.30 -19.94 1.78
C PRO A 32 -3.05 -20.10 0.45
N SER A 33 -4.16 -20.84 0.45
CA SER A 33 -4.98 -21.11 -0.74
C SER A 33 -5.61 -19.86 -1.36
N PHE A 34 -5.77 -18.79 -0.58
CA PHE A 34 -6.33 -17.52 -1.06
C PHE A 34 -5.28 -16.57 -1.69
N THR A 35 -4.04 -17.03 -1.89
CA THR A 35 -2.99 -16.20 -2.50
C THR A 35 -3.42 -15.77 -3.91
N PRO A 36 -3.47 -14.45 -4.19
CA PRO A 36 -3.83 -13.96 -5.51
C PRO A 36 -2.89 -14.48 -6.61
N PRO A 37 -3.36 -14.60 -7.86
CA PRO A 37 -2.48 -14.94 -8.98
C PRO A 37 -1.47 -13.81 -9.24
N ASN A 38 -0.26 -14.16 -9.70
CA ASN A 38 0.86 -13.23 -9.85
C ASN A 38 0.54 -11.99 -10.71
N TRP A 39 -0.31 -12.13 -11.74
CA TRP A 39 -0.71 -11.02 -12.60
C TRP A 39 -1.62 -10.00 -11.90
N LEU A 40 -2.33 -10.38 -10.84
CA LEU A 40 -3.26 -9.49 -10.14
C LEU A 40 -2.53 -8.42 -9.34
N PHE A 41 -1.34 -8.74 -8.80
CA PHE A 41 -0.53 -7.79 -8.03
C PHE A 41 -0.17 -6.50 -8.82
N PRO A 42 0.46 -6.57 -10.01
CA PRO A 42 0.80 -5.36 -10.76
C PRO A 42 -0.45 -4.60 -11.22
N VAL A 43 -1.54 -5.28 -11.56
CA VAL A 43 -2.81 -4.63 -11.95
C VAL A 43 -3.41 -3.86 -10.76
N ALA A 44 -3.56 -4.52 -9.61
CA ALA A 44 -4.11 -3.92 -8.41
C ALA A 44 -3.28 -2.71 -7.96
N TRP A 45 -1.96 -2.85 -7.88
CA TRP A 45 -1.07 -1.75 -7.48
C TRP A 45 -1.10 -0.58 -8.46
N THR A 46 -1.14 -0.83 -9.77
CA THR A 46 -1.26 0.24 -10.77
C THR A 46 -2.53 1.05 -10.58
N VAL A 47 -3.68 0.38 -10.40
CA VAL A 47 -4.96 1.05 -10.14
C VAL A 47 -4.89 1.84 -8.83
N ILE A 48 -4.38 1.23 -7.76
CA ILE A 48 -4.24 1.87 -6.44
C ILE A 48 -3.37 3.12 -6.50
N TYR A 49 -2.25 3.09 -7.22
CA TYR A 49 -1.35 4.25 -7.35
C TYR A 49 -2.01 5.42 -8.09
N LEU A 50 -2.82 5.15 -9.13
CA LEU A 50 -3.58 6.19 -9.80
C LEU A 50 -4.64 6.80 -8.87
N LEU A 51 -5.35 5.96 -8.10
CA LEU A 51 -6.34 6.41 -7.12
C LEU A 51 -5.68 7.22 -5.99
N LEU A 52 -4.52 6.79 -5.50
CA LEU A 52 -3.75 7.50 -4.47
C LEU A 52 -3.26 8.85 -4.97
N ALA A 53 -2.74 8.92 -6.20
CA ALA A 53 -2.31 10.17 -6.79
C ALA A 53 -3.47 11.16 -6.94
N TRP A 54 -4.63 10.66 -7.36
CA TRP A 54 -5.85 11.46 -7.47
C TRP A 54 -6.36 11.93 -6.09
N ALA A 55 -6.39 11.04 -5.10
CA ALA A 55 -6.78 11.36 -3.73
C ALA A 55 -5.86 12.43 -3.11
N GLY A 56 -4.53 12.26 -3.25
CA GLY A 56 -3.56 13.23 -2.77
C GLY A 56 -3.76 14.60 -3.43
N TYR A 57 -3.94 14.64 -4.75
CA TYR A 57 -4.28 15.86 -5.47
C TYR A 57 -5.56 16.52 -4.94
N ARG A 58 -6.67 15.76 -4.83
CA ARG A 58 -7.95 16.26 -4.32
C ARG A 58 -7.84 16.85 -2.91
N LEU A 59 -7.10 16.19 -2.01
CA LEU A 59 -6.88 16.68 -0.65
C LEU A 59 -6.19 18.06 -0.63
N THR A 60 -5.28 18.35 -1.57
CA THR A 60 -4.64 19.69 -1.64
C THR A 60 -5.61 20.84 -1.95
N MET A 61 -6.78 20.53 -2.51
CA MET A 61 -7.80 21.52 -2.85
C MET A 61 -8.79 21.77 -1.69
N ILE A 62 -8.71 20.98 -0.61
CA ILE A 62 -9.65 21.04 0.51
C ILE A 62 -8.98 21.77 1.70
N PRO A 63 -9.56 22.88 2.20
CA PRO A 63 -9.05 23.53 3.40
C PRO A 63 -9.12 22.60 4.62
N GLY A 64 -8.08 22.60 5.47
CA GLY A 64 -8.03 21.75 6.67
C GLY A 64 -7.54 20.31 6.43
N SER A 65 -7.06 19.99 5.24
CA SER A 65 -6.59 18.64 4.87
C SER A 65 -5.15 18.32 5.29
N GLN A 66 -4.46 19.19 6.04
CA GLN A 66 -3.03 19.07 6.34
C GLN A 66 -2.69 17.73 7.02
N LEU A 67 -3.51 17.29 7.98
CA LEU A 67 -3.31 16.02 8.65
C LEU A 67 -3.58 14.82 7.72
N ALA A 68 -4.56 14.91 6.82
CA ALA A 68 -4.80 13.87 5.81
C ALA A 68 -3.66 13.80 4.79
N LEU A 69 -3.07 14.94 4.39
CA LEU A 69 -1.87 14.98 3.54
C LEU A 69 -0.65 14.40 4.26
N GLY A 70 -0.51 14.62 5.57
CA GLY A 70 0.52 13.99 6.39
C GLY A 70 0.37 12.46 6.42
N LEU A 71 -0.85 11.95 6.61
CA LEU A 71 -1.14 10.52 6.52
C LEU A 71 -0.92 9.96 5.10
N TRP A 72 -1.21 10.73 4.05
CA TRP A 72 -0.92 10.36 2.68
C TRP A 72 0.59 10.20 2.44
N ALA A 73 1.41 11.11 2.98
CA ALA A 73 2.86 11.01 2.90
C ALA A 73 3.40 9.81 3.72
N ALA A 74 2.86 9.59 4.92
CA ALA A 74 3.25 8.46 5.75
C ALA A 74 2.91 7.12 5.08
N GLN A 75 1.72 6.98 4.48
CA GLN A 75 1.35 5.73 3.81
C GLN A 75 2.24 5.46 2.59
N ILE A 76 2.62 6.46 1.79
CA ILE A 76 3.44 6.19 0.60
C ILE A 76 4.86 5.79 0.99
N ALA A 77 5.39 6.37 2.08
CA ALA A 77 6.69 5.98 2.63
C ALA A 77 6.67 4.53 3.15
N LEU A 78 5.65 4.15 3.93
CA LEU A 78 5.48 2.78 4.44
C LEU A 78 5.23 1.77 3.31
N ASN A 79 4.46 2.16 2.29
CA ASN A 79 4.22 1.36 1.09
C ASN A 79 5.52 1.07 0.34
N THR A 80 6.33 2.12 0.13
CA THR A 80 7.67 2.01 -0.50
C THR A 80 8.60 1.12 0.33
N LEU A 81 8.54 1.20 1.66
CA LEU A 81 9.40 0.44 2.57
C LEU A 81 9.05 -1.05 2.63
N TRP A 82 7.79 -1.42 2.43
CA TRP A 82 7.35 -2.80 2.61
C TRP A 82 8.02 -3.78 1.65
N THR A 83 8.08 -3.46 0.34
CA THR A 83 8.64 -4.36 -0.67
C THR A 83 10.13 -4.68 -0.42
N PRO A 84 11.02 -3.69 -0.18
CA PRO A 84 12.41 -3.97 0.19
C PRO A 84 12.55 -4.82 1.46
N VAL A 85 11.71 -4.59 2.48
CA VAL A 85 11.79 -5.35 3.74
C VAL A 85 11.35 -6.80 3.55
N PHE A 86 10.24 -7.02 2.84
CA PHE A 86 9.68 -8.36 2.67
C PHE A 86 10.42 -9.16 1.59
N PHE A 87 10.56 -8.61 0.38
CA PHE A 87 11.17 -9.31 -0.76
C PHE A 87 12.67 -9.10 -0.87
N GLY A 88 13.21 -7.96 -0.42
CA GLY A 88 14.66 -7.69 -0.48
C GLY A 88 15.43 -8.31 0.68
N ALA A 89 15.01 -8.01 1.91
CA ALA A 89 15.66 -8.51 3.13
C ALA A 89 15.13 -9.89 3.59
N HIS A 90 14.11 -10.45 2.92
CA HIS A 90 13.46 -11.71 3.27
C HIS A 90 12.97 -11.75 4.74
N HIS A 91 12.69 -10.60 5.33
CA HIS A 91 12.42 -10.49 6.77
C HIS A 91 10.91 -10.45 7.05
N ILE A 92 10.27 -11.63 7.08
CA ILE A 92 8.81 -11.79 7.19
C ILE A 92 8.22 -11.01 8.39
N VAL A 93 8.82 -11.10 9.59
CA VAL A 93 8.32 -10.42 10.80
C VAL A 93 8.33 -8.89 10.66
N ALA A 94 9.44 -8.31 10.19
CA ALA A 94 9.54 -6.87 9.93
C ALA A 94 8.56 -6.45 8.83
N GLY A 95 8.40 -7.26 7.77
CA GLY A 95 7.38 -7.03 6.75
C GLY A 95 5.96 -7.03 7.33
N MET A 96 5.67 -7.88 8.31
CA MET A 96 4.39 -7.90 9.02
C MET A 96 4.15 -6.62 9.83
N VAL A 97 5.17 -6.14 10.54
CA VAL A 97 5.08 -4.87 11.28
C VAL A 97 4.81 -3.70 10.33
N VAL A 98 5.56 -3.61 9.22
CA VAL A 98 5.41 -2.53 8.24
C VAL A 98 4.02 -2.57 7.58
N ILE A 99 3.52 -3.73 7.17
CA ILE A 99 2.20 -3.82 6.51
C ILE A 99 1.05 -3.49 7.46
N VAL A 100 1.14 -3.86 8.75
CA VAL A 100 0.14 -3.50 9.76
C VAL A 100 0.15 -2.00 10.03
N LEU A 101 1.34 -1.39 10.17
CA LEU A 101 1.47 0.06 10.31
C LEU A 101 0.91 0.78 9.09
N LEU A 102 1.22 0.31 7.88
CA LEU A 102 0.67 0.85 6.64
C LEU A 102 -0.86 0.78 6.64
N TRP A 103 -1.43 -0.39 7.00
CA TRP A 103 -2.88 -0.58 7.06
C TRP A 103 -3.53 0.41 8.03
N LEU A 104 -2.96 0.62 9.23
CA LEU A 104 -3.47 1.56 10.21
C LEU A 104 -3.44 3.01 9.72
N VAL A 105 -2.34 3.42 9.09
CA VAL A 105 -2.20 4.77 8.50
C VAL A 105 -3.22 4.97 7.38
N VAL A 106 -3.43 3.97 6.53
CA VAL A 106 -4.41 4.05 5.44
C VAL A 106 -5.84 4.04 5.97
N ALA A 107 -6.15 3.25 6.99
CA ALA A 107 -7.45 3.28 7.65
C ALA A 107 -7.76 4.67 8.24
N ALA A 108 -6.78 5.27 8.93
CA ALA A 108 -6.90 6.64 9.43
C ALA A 108 -7.09 7.64 8.30
N LEU A 109 -6.33 7.51 7.20
CA LEU A 109 -6.46 8.36 6.01
C LEU A 109 -7.86 8.26 5.39
N VAL A 110 -8.41 7.05 5.25
CA VAL A 110 -9.77 6.82 4.72
C VAL A 110 -10.81 7.53 5.59
N VAL A 111 -10.77 7.34 6.91
CA VAL A 111 -11.72 7.98 7.84
C VAL A 111 -11.63 9.50 7.76
N MET A 112 -10.42 10.05 7.71
CA MET A 112 -10.20 11.48 7.59
C MET A 112 -10.67 12.03 6.23
N ALA A 113 -10.34 11.33 5.15
CA ALA A 113 -10.77 11.70 3.81
C ALA A 113 -12.29 11.68 3.68
N LEU A 114 -12.98 10.68 4.22
CA LEU A 114 -14.46 10.62 4.23
C LEU A 114 -15.10 11.80 4.96
N ARG A 115 -14.46 12.29 6.03
CA ARG A 115 -14.94 13.47 6.78
C ARG A 115 -14.73 14.79 6.03
N LEU A 116 -13.73 14.84 5.15
CA LEU A 116 -13.37 16.03 4.37
C LEU A 116 -14.10 16.08 3.02
N ASP A 117 -14.12 14.96 2.29
CA ASP A 117 -14.75 14.78 1.00
C ASP A 117 -15.13 13.31 0.79
N LEU A 118 -16.43 13.04 0.72
CA LEU A 118 -16.97 11.68 0.59
C LEU A 118 -16.34 10.93 -0.59
N ILE A 119 -16.20 11.60 -1.74
CA ILE A 119 -15.64 10.99 -2.95
C ILE A 119 -14.18 10.57 -2.71
N THR A 120 -13.36 11.47 -2.16
CA THR A 120 -11.94 11.18 -1.86
C THR A 120 -11.77 10.07 -0.83
N GLY A 121 -12.67 9.95 0.15
CA GLY A 121 -12.68 8.82 1.06
C GLY A 121 -13.07 7.49 0.40
N LEU A 122 -14.10 7.50 -0.45
CA LEU A 122 -14.60 6.30 -1.14
C LEU A 122 -13.59 5.71 -2.13
N ILE A 123 -12.84 6.54 -2.86
CA ILE A 123 -11.82 6.06 -3.81
C ILE A 123 -10.63 5.34 -3.13
N LEU A 124 -10.45 5.54 -1.82
CA LEU A 124 -9.39 4.90 -1.04
C LEU A 124 -9.81 3.53 -0.47
N PHE A 125 -11.11 3.18 -0.50
CA PHE A 125 -11.59 1.88 -0.03
C PHE A 125 -10.96 0.68 -0.76
N PRO A 126 -10.86 0.67 -2.11
CA PRO A 126 -10.19 -0.40 -2.83
C PRO A 126 -8.76 -0.64 -2.33
N TYR A 127 -8.05 0.41 -1.95
CA TYR A 127 -6.71 0.30 -1.39
C TYR A 127 -6.72 -0.33 0.01
N LEU A 128 -7.61 0.10 0.90
CA LEU A 128 -7.74 -0.50 2.25
C LEU A 128 -8.15 -1.98 2.18
N ALA A 129 -9.04 -2.33 1.25
CA ALA A 129 -9.42 -3.72 1.00
C ALA A 129 -8.21 -4.55 0.52
N TRP A 130 -7.43 -4.03 -0.43
CA TRP A 130 -6.23 -4.68 -0.92
C TRP A 130 -5.17 -4.88 0.19
N LEU A 131 -4.94 -3.87 1.02
CA LEU A 131 -4.05 -4.00 2.18
C LEU A 131 -4.53 -5.03 3.19
N SER A 132 -5.84 -5.20 3.36
CA SER A 132 -6.39 -6.25 4.23
C SER A 132 -6.02 -7.65 3.72
N VAL A 133 -6.07 -7.86 2.41
CA VAL A 133 -5.59 -9.10 1.77
C VAL A 133 -4.07 -9.26 1.98
N ALA A 134 -3.29 -8.19 1.80
CA ALA A 134 -1.85 -8.22 1.99
C ALA A 134 -1.43 -8.55 3.44
N VAL A 135 -2.11 -7.97 4.44
CA VAL A 135 -1.92 -8.29 5.86
C VAL A 135 -2.25 -9.77 6.12
N ALA A 136 -3.39 -10.26 5.63
CA ALA A 136 -3.79 -11.66 5.81
C ALA A 136 -2.80 -12.64 5.15
N LEU A 137 -2.30 -12.30 3.96
CA LEU A 137 -1.30 -13.08 3.24
C LEU A 137 0.02 -13.14 4.02
N ASN A 138 0.55 -11.99 4.44
CA ASN A 138 1.80 -11.91 5.20
C ASN A 138 1.70 -12.64 6.54
N PHE A 139 0.58 -12.49 7.25
CA PHE A 139 0.31 -13.23 8.49
C PHE A 139 0.27 -14.74 8.26
N SER A 140 -0.36 -15.20 7.18
CA SER A 140 -0.43 -16.63 6.85
C SER A 140 0.95 -17.19 6.52
N ILE A 141 1.75 -16.45 5.76
CA ILE A 141 3.14 -16.81 5.47
C ILE A 141 3.96 -16.87 6.75
N LEU A 142 3.84 -15.88 7.64
CA LEU A 142 4.51 -15.86 8.94
C LEU A 142 4.13 -17.07 9.81
N ARG A 143 2.86 -17.47 9.80
CA ARG A 143 2.38 -18.60 10.60
C ARG A 143 2.85 -19.94 10.05
N SER A 144 2.87 -20.11 8.73
CA SER A 144 3.17 -21.38 8.07
C SER A 144 4.66 -21.64 7.81
N ASN A 145 5.52 -20.62 7.96
CA ASN A 145 6.96 -20.70 7.69
C ASN A 145 7.78 -20.24 8.91
N ARG A 146 7.28 -20.58 10.11
CA ARG A 146 7.96 -20.39 11.39
C ARG A 146 8.83 -21.59 11.75
#